data_AF-M5RMH6-F1
#
_entry.id   AF-M5RMH6-F1
#
_cell.length_a   1.000
_cell.length_b   1.000
_cell.length_c   1.000
_cell.angle_alpha   90.00
_cell.angle_beta   90.00
_cell.angle_gamma   90.00
#
_symmetry.space_group_name_H-M   'P 1'
#
loop_
_entity.id
_entity.type
_entity.pdbx_description
1 polymer ?
#
loop_
_entity_poly.entity_id
_entity_poly.type
_entity_poly.pdbx_seq_one_letter_code
_entity_poly.pdbx_strand_id
1 'polypeptide(L)'
;MDQIVQFFEKLVTEFTWRRLGFILALLFLAIICTTFYEMYTGHFRLGRIERAADLLTQLSEQAEQISESKSDDAKEVHKALLNDLAAYVSPEPVQVSAPDWLWKAGAAAVPWLLLAIVFYFVTEDDFGNLLGGLLIVAIPIAFIGAVLPDFSRSWINYYGYPIGAMILVLVPMFLISNRKKTAS
;
A
#
# COMPACT_ATOMS: atom_id res chain seq x y z
N MET A 1 -3.99 3.48 -33.37
CA MET A 1 -3.98 4.69 -32.53
C MET A 1 -5.39 5.20 -32.26
N ASP A 2 -6.31 5.12 -33.21
CA ASP A 2 -7.68 5.64 -33.08
C ASP A 2 -8.48 5.08 -31.90
N GLN A 3 -8.29 3.81 -31.54
CA GLN A 3 -8.96 3.23 -30.35
C GLN A 3 -8.49 3.85 -29.04
N ILE A 4 -7.22 4.22 -28.94
CA ILE A 4 -6.68 4.89 -27.74
C ILE A 4 -7.24 6.31 -27.68
N VAL A 5 -7.23 7.03 -28.81
CA VAL A 5 -7.77 8.39 -28.91
C VAL A 5 -9.27 8.42 -28.58
N GLN A 6 -10.08 7.52 -29.14
CA GLN A 6 -11.51 7.40 -28.80
C GLN A 6 -11.73 7.02 -27.33
N PHE A 7 -10.87 6.21 -26.75
CA PHE A 7 -10.95 5.88 -25.32
C PHE A 7 -10.71 7.12 -24.47
N PHE A 8 -9.67 7.92 -24.79
CA PHE A 8 -9.38 9.19 -24.10
C PHE A 8 -10.47 10.24 -24.34
N GLU A 9 -10.99 10.34 -25.56
CA GLU A 9 -12.03 11.30 -25.92
C GLU A 9 -13.33 10.98 -25.17
N LYS A 10 -13.74 9.71 -25.10
CA LYS A 10 -14.83 9.25 -24.23
C LYS A 10 -14.52 9.42 -22.75
N LEU A 11 -13.27 9.21 -22.34
CA LEU A 11 -12.87 9.44 -20.94
C LEU A 11 -13.12 10.90 -20.57
N VAL A 12 -12.68 11.84 -21.40
CA VAL A 12 -12.78 13.29 -21.18
C VAL A 12 -14.21 13.81 -21.34
N THR A 13 -14.99 13.30 -22.31
CA THR A 13 -16.37 13.76 -22.53
C THR A 13 -17.39 13.15 -21.57
N GLU A 14 -17.19 11.92 -21.09
CA GLU A 14 -18.05 11.29 -20.06
C GLU A 14 -17.45 11.41 -18.65
N PHE A 15 -16.58 12.40 -18.42
CA PHE A 15 -15.85 12.57 -17.18
C PHE A 15 -16.79 13.04 -16.05
N THR A 16 -17.42 12.08 -15.39
CA THR A 16 -18.17 12.30 -14.16
C THR A 16 -17.21 12.35 -12.98
N TRP A 17 -17.45 13.25 -12.02
CA TRP A 17 -16.67 13.32 -10.76
C TRP A 17 -16.60 11.98 -10.03
N ARG A 18 -17.60 11.11 -10.22
CA ARG A 18 -17.60 9.71 -9.78
C ARG A 18 -16.48 8.90 -10.46
N ARG A 19 -16.33 8.94 -11.79
CA ARG A 19 -15.23 8.22 -12.48
C ARG A 19 -13.85 8.73 -12.07
N LEU A 20 -13.67 10.04 -11.89
CA LEU A 20 -12.42 10.61 -11.38
C LEU A 20 -12.09 10.09 -9.98
N GLY A 21 -13.06 10.10 -9.08
CA GLY A 21 -12.90 9.54 -7.73
C GLY A 21 -12.50 8.07 -7.76
N PHE A 22 -13.06 7.29 -8.69
CA PHE A 22 -12.73 5.86 -8.83
C PHE A 22 -11.29 5.66 -9.28
N ILE A 23 -10.86 6.40 -10.30
CA ILE A 23 -9.47 6.34 -10.78
C ILE A 23 -8.50 6.74 -9.66
N LEU A 24 -8.80 7.82 -8.92
CA LEU A 24 -7.98 8.25 -7.79
C LEU A 24 -7.93 7.21 -6.66
N ALA A 25 -9.06 6.60 -6.31
CA ALA A 25 -9.10 5.55 -5.29
C ALA A 25 -8.31 4.31 -5.73
N LEU A 26 -8.40 3.92 -7.00
CA LEU A 26 -7.65 2.80 -7.56
C LEU A 26 -6.15 3.10 -7.59
N LEU A 27 -5.76 4.33 -7.93
CA LEU A 27 -4.38 4.79 -7.91
C LEU A 27 -3.82 4.82 -6.49
N PHE A 28 -4.61 5.29 -5.51
CA PHE A 28 -4.26 5.25 -4.10
C PHE A 28 -4.09 3.82 -3.58
N LEU A 29 -5.01 2.91 -3.95
CA LEU A 29 -4.89 1.48 -3.64
C LEU A 29 -3.64 0.87 -4.27
N ALA A 30 -3.32 1.22 -5.52
CA ALA A 30 -2.11 0.76 -6.19
C ALA A 30 -0.86 1.23 -5.45
N ILE A 31 -0.78 2.50 -5.05
CA ILE A 31 0.32 3.03 -4.22
C ILE A 31 0.45 2.22 -2.93
N ILE A 32 -0.65 2.04 -2.20
CA ILE A 32 -0.67 1.27 -0.95
C ILE A 32 -0.16 -0.15 -1.18
N CYS A 33 -0.69 -0.86 -2.18
CA CYS A 33 -0.27 -2.21 -2.51
C CYS A 33 1.22 -2.28 -2.86
N THR A 34 1.72 -1.33 -3.65
CA THR A 34 3.14 -1.26 -4.00
C THR A 34 4.01 -0.98 -2.78
N THR A 35 3.61 -0.08 -1.88
CA THR A 35 4.33 0.20 -0.63
C THR A 35 4.35 -1.02 0.29
N PHE A 36 3.21 -1.70 0.48
CA PHE A 36 3.17 -2.93 1.28
C PHE A 36 3.99 -4.06 0.64
N TYR A 37 3.93 -4.20 -0.68
CA TYR A 37 4.74 -5.17 -1.41
C TYR A 37 6.24 -4.90 -1.23
N GLU A 38 6.68 -3.64 -1.34
CA GLU A 38 8.07 -3.24 -1.11
C GLU A 38 8.49 -3.53 0.33
N MET A 39 7.66 -3.17 1.31
CA MET A 39 7.94 -3.39 2.73
C MET A 39 8.07 -4.88 3.06
N TYR A 40 7.27 -5.73 2.43
CA TYR A 40 7.27 -7.18 2.69
C TYR A 40 8.37 -7.93 1.94
N THR A 41 8.59 -7.61 0.66
CA THR A 41 9.53 -8.37 -0.19
C THR A 41 10.94 -7.81 -0.16
N GLY A 42 11.13 -6.54 0.18
CA GLY A 42 12.44 -5.88 0.12
C GLY A 42 13.06 -5.90 -1.28
N HIS A 43 12.28 -6.13 -2.33
CA HIS A 43 12.80 -6.33 -3.69
C HIS A 43 13.61 -5.13 -4.18
N PHE A 44 13.14 -3.91 -3.92
CA PHE A 44 13.89 -2.70 -4.22
C PHE A 44 15.15 -2.53 -3.37
N ARG A 45 15.13 -2.99 -2.11
CA ARG A 45 16.32 -2.99 -1.24
C ARG A 45 17.40 -3.90 -1.81
N LEU A 46 17.03 -5.10 -2.27
CA LEU A 46 17.98 -6.04 -2.88
C LEU A 46 18.59 -5.43 -4.16
N GLY A 47 17.78 -4.84 -5.03
CA GLY A 47 18.27 -4.17 -6.24
C GLY A 47 19.16 -2.95 -5.94
N ARG A 48 18.88 -2.20 -4.87
CA ARG A 48 19.76 -1.10 -4.41
C ARG A 48 21.11 -1.64 -3.93
N ILE A 49 21.11 -2.74 -3.16
CA ILE A 49 22.34 -3.39 -2.67
C ILE A 49 23.17 -3.93 -3.83
N GLU A 50 22.53 -4.59 -4.80
CA GLU A 50 23.20 -5.14 -5.98
C GLU A 50 23.87 -4.03 -6.81
N ARG A 51 23.14 -2.95 -7.14
CA ARG A 51 23.72 -1.79 -7.82
C ARG A 51 24.82 -1.10 -7.02
N ALA A 52 24.67 -1.01 -5.71
CA ALA A 52 25.71 -0.44 -4.85
C ALA A 52 26.97 -1.32 -4.83
N ALA A 53 26.82 -2.65 -4.84
CA ALA A 53 27.94 -3.58 -4.93
C ALA A 53 28.66 -3.47 -6.28
N ASP A 54 27.92 -3.34 -7.39
CA ASP A 54 28.51 -3.11 -8.72
C ASP A 54 29.30 -1.79 -8.77
N LEU A 55 28.71 -0.70 -8.27
CA LEU A 55 29.37 0.60 -8.22
C LEU A 55 30.61 0.59 -7.31
N LEU A 56 30.54 -0.11 -6.19
CA LEU A 56 31.67 -0.23 -5.26
C LEU A 56 32.80 -1.06 -5.86
N THR A 57 32.46 -2.08 -6.67
CA THR A 57 33.44 -2.86 -7.44
C THR A 57 34.15 -1.97 -8.46
N GLN A 58 33.39 -1.20 -9.25
CA GLN A 58 33.96 -0.25 -10.23
C GLN A 58 34.84 0.83 -9.56
N LEU A 59 34.41 1.36 -8.41
CA LEU A 59 35.22 2.30 -7.63
C LEU A 59 36.50 1.65 -7.10
N SER A 60 36.44 0.39 -6.64
CA SER A 60 37.61 -0.32 -6.13
C SER A 60 38.65 -0.60 -7.22
N GLU A 61 38.22 -0.90 -8.44
CA GLU A 61 39.11 -1.07 -9.60
C GLU A 61 39.80 0.25 -9.98
N GLN A 62 39.14 1.38 -9.78
CA GLN A 62 39.70 2.72 -10.01
C GLN A 62 40.50 3.26 -8.81
N ALA A 63 40.34 2.66 -7.62
CA ALA A 63 40.96 3.15 -6.39
C ALA A 63 42.49 3.06 -6.40
N GLU A 64 43.07 2.09 -7.10
CA GLU A 64 44.53 2.00 -7.29
C GLU A 64 45.05 3.18 -8.13
N GLN A 65 44.37 3.51 -9.23
CA GLN A 65 44.72 4.67 -10.08
C GLN A 65 44.51 6.01 -9.36
N ILE A 66 43.48 6.12 -8.51
CA ILE A 66 43.18 7.32 -7.74
C ILE A 66 44.13 7.48 -6.54
N SER A 67 44.59 6.40 -5.93
CA SER A 67 45.55 6.45 -4.82
C SER A 67 46.94 6.93 -5.28
N GLU A 68 47.34 6.57 -6.50
CA GLU A 68 48.57 7.05 -7.14
C GLU A 68 48.45 8.48 -7.69
N SER A 69 47.23 9.00 -7.86
CA SER A 69 46.98 10.39 -8.22
C SER A 69 47.48 11.36 -7.14
N LYS A 70 48.20 12.40 -7.57
CA LYS A 70 48.64 13.52 -6.72
C LYS A 70 47.56 14.58 -6.49
N SER A 71 46.39 14.48 -7.14
CA SER A 71 45.33 15.47 -6.92
C SER A 71 44.52 15.11 -5.67
N ASP A 72 44.55 16.01 -4.68
CA ASP A 72 43.74 15.87 -3.46
C ASP A 72 42.23 15.88 -3.77
N ASP A 73 41.82 16.62 -4.82
CA ASP A 73 40.44 16.68 -5.31
C ASP A 73 39.87 15.29 -5.67
N ALA A 74 40.67 14.42 -6.30
CA ALA A 74 40.21 13.09 -6.70
C ALA A 74 39.94 12.18 -5.49
N LYS A 75 40.73 12.35 -4.41
CA LYS A 75 40.54 11.61 -3.15
C LYS A 75 39.33 12.09 -2.38
N GLU A 76 39.05 13.40 -2.42
CA GLU A 76 37.88 13.99 -1.79
C GLU A 76 36.58 13.54 -2.47
N VAL A 77 36.54 13.55 -3.80
CA VAL A 77 35.38 13.07 -4.59
C VAL A 77 35.14 11.57 -4.36
N HIS A 78 36.20 10.76 -4.32
CA HIS A 78 36.08 9.32 -4.03
C HIS A 78 35.49 9.07 -2.63
N LYS A 79 35.91 9.84 -1.63
CA LYS A 79 35.38 9.75 -0.27
C LYS A 79 33.91 10.19 -0.19
N ALA A 80 33.53 11.24 -0.91
CA ALA A 80 32.13 11.68 -0.98
C ALA A 80 31.23 10.62 -1.62
N LEU A 81 31.67 9.99 -2.72
CA LEU A 81 30.96 8.90 -3.38
C LEU A 81 30.76 7.68 -2.47
N LEU A 82 31.77 7.31 -1.68
CA LEU A 82 31.63 6.22 -0.70
C LEU A 82 30.60 6.54 0.39
N ASN A 83 30.55 7.78 0.87
CA ASN A 83 29.56 8.21 1.85
C ASN A 83 28.14 8.20 1.27
N ASP A 84 27.97 8.66 0.03
CA ASP A 84 26.67 8.65 -0.65
C ASP A 84 26.19 7.22 -0.93
N LEU A 85 27.09 6.32 -1.32
CA LEU A 85 26.80 4.89 -1.48
C LEU A 85 26.38 4.24 -0.16
N ALA A 86 27.04 4.56 0.94
CA ALA A 86 26.66 4.08 2.26
C ALA A 86 25.25 4.55 2.67
N ALA A 87 24.93 5.82 2.40
CA ALA A 87 23.59 6.38 2.65
C ALA A 87 22.52 5.78 1.72
N TYR A 88 22.85 5.47 0.46
CA TYR A 88 21.95 4.87 -0.52
C TYR A 88 21.54 3.43 -0.18
N VAL A 89 22.45 2.66 0.42
CA VAL A 89 22.24 1.25 0.81
C VAL A 89 21.38 1.14 2.06
N SER A 90 21.55 2.08 3.00
CA SER A 90 20.78 2.16 4.24
C SER A 90 19.96 3.44 4.29
N PRO A 91 18.93 3.61 3.43
CA PRO A 91 17.93 4.62 3.71
C PRO A 91 17.37 4.28 5.07
N GLU A 92 17.44 5.20 6.04
CA GLU A 92 16.75 5.03 7.30
C GLU A 92 15.32 4.67 6.95
N PRO A 93 14.83 3.46 7.30
CA PRO A 93 13.44 3.16 7.09
C PRO A 93 12.70 4.28 7.80
N VAL A 94 11.68 4.86 7.15
CA VAL A 94 10.75 5.74 7.85
C VAL A 94 10.12 4.86 8.91
N GLN A 95 10.72 4.85 10.11
CA GLN A 95 10.25 4.09 11.24
C GLN A 95 9.05 4.85 11.73
N VAL A 96 7.91 4.60 11.08
CA VAL A 96 6.63 4.95 11.64
C VAL A 96 6.48 4.05 12.87
N SER A 97 7.01 4.53 14.00
CA SER A 97 6.89 3.89 15.31
C SER A 97 5.44 4.07 15.77
N ALA A 98 4.55 3.32 15.12
CA ALA A 98 3.18 3.17 15.54
C ALA A 98 3.08 1.91 16.42
N PRO A 99 2.30 1.95 17.49
CA PRO A 99 2.11 0.79 18.34
C PRO A 99 1.37 -0.33 17.59
N ASP A 100 1.67 -1.59 17.89
CA ASP A 100 1.16 -2.76 17.16
C ASP A 100 -0.37 -2.81 17.05
N TRP A 101 -1.07 -2.35 18.09
CA TRP A 101 -2.54 -2.30 18.10
C TRP A 101 -3.09 -1.37 17.00
N LEU A 102 -2.36 -0.30 16.65
CA LEU A 102 -2.76 0.63 15.60
C LEU A 102 -2.61 -0.01 14.21
N TRP A 103 -1.55 -0.80 14.01
CA TRP A 103 -1.35 -1.56 12.78
C TRP A 103 -2.44 -2.63 12.59
N LYS A 104 -2.80 -3.35 13.66
CA LYS A 104 -3.90 -4.33 13.63
C LYS A 104 -5.25 -3.65 13.37
N ALA A 105 -5.54 -2.54 14.05
CA ALA A 105 -6.76 -1.77 13.83
C ALA A 105 -6.86 -1.25 12.40
N GLY A 106 -5.75 -0.71 11.87
CA GLY A 106 -5.65 -0.25 10.49
C GLY A 106 -5.90 -1.37 9.50
N ALA A 107 -5.23 -2.51 9.66
CA ALA A 107 -5.43 -3.68 8.81
C ALA A 107 -6.88 -4.19 8.85
N ALA A 108 -7.51 -4.18 10.03
CA ALA A 108 -8.91 -4.55 10.21
C ALA A 108 -9.87 -3.57 9.51
N ALA A 109 -9.54 -2.29 9.41
CA ALA A 109 -10.36 -1.27 8.76
C ALA A 109 -10.25 -1.26 7.23
N VAL A 110 -9.14 -1.74 6.66
CA VAL A 110 -8.88 -1.68 5.20
C VAL A 110 -10.00 -2.33 4.35
N PRO A 111 -10.47 -3.56 4.63
CA PRO A 111 -11.53 -4.18 3.82
C PRO A 111 -12.83 -3.37 3.82
N TRP A 112 -13.16 -2.77 4.95
CA TRP A 112 -14.34 -1.91 5.11
C TRP A 112 -14.21 -0.61 4.32
N LEU A 113 -13.03 0.02 4.36
CA LEU A 113 -12.76 1.19 3.52
C LEU A 113 -12.85 0.86 2.03
N LEU A 114 -12.32 -0.29 1.60
CA LEU A 114 -12.47 -0.75 0.21
C LEU A 114 -13.93 -0.95 -0.17
N LEU A 115 -14.72 -1.57 0.72
CA LEU A 115 -16.15 -1.76 0.51
C LEU A 115 -16.89 -0.42 0.39
N ALA A 116 -16.56 0.56 1.25
CA ALA A 116 -17.12 1.90 1.21
C ALA A 116 -16.79 2.62 -0.11
N ILE A 117 -15.55 2.49 -0.59
CA ILE A 117 -15.12 3.01 -1.89
C ILE A 117 -15.94 2.38 -3.02
N VAL A 118 -16.10 1.05 -3.04
CA VAL A 118 -16.92 0.37 -4.05
C VAL A 118 -18.36 0.89 -4.04
N PHE A 119 -18.97 0.97 -2.86
CA PHE A 119 -20.34 1.43 -2.72
C PHE A 119 -20.54 2.90 -3.08
N TYR A 120 -19.55 3.74 -2.84
CA TYR A 120 -19.59 5.14 -3.27
C TYR A 120 -19.79 5.28 -4.80
N PHE A 121 -19.27 4.33 -5.58
CA PHE A 121 -19.42 4.35 -7.05
C PHE A 121 -20.64 3.59 -7.56
N VAL A 122 -21.13 2.60 -6.82
CA VAL A 122 -22.27 1.77 -7.23
C VAL A 122 -23.61 2.41 -6.84
N THR A 123 -23.66 3.11 -5.71
CA THR A 123 -24.93 3.61 -5.14
C THR A 123 -25.15 5.06 -5.54
N GLU A 124 -26.24 5.34 -6.25
CA GLU A 124 -26.55 6.70 -6.68
C GLU A 124 -27.21 7.56 -5.59
N ASP A 125 -27.95 6.91 -4.69
CA ASP A 125 -28.67 7.53 -3.58
C ASP A 125 -28.17 7.05 -2.22
N ASP A 126 -28.14 7.97 -1.26
CA ASP A 126 -28.04 7.70 0.18
C ASP A 126 -26.72 7.05 0.68
N PHE A 127 -25.60 7.44 0.07
CA PHE A 127 -24.25 7.03 0.50
C PHE A 127 -23.98 7.33 1.98
N GLY A 128 -24.58 8.39 2.54
CA GLY A 128 -24.44 8.74 3.96
C GLY A 128 -24.96 7.65 4.89
N ASN A 129 -26.15 7.11 4.62
CA ASN A 129 -26.71 6.01 5.40
C ASN A 129 -25.89 4.72 5.24
N LEU A 130 -25.41 4.45 4.02
CA LEU A 130 -24.51 3.31 3.77
C LEU A 130 -23.21 3.43 4.56
N LEU A 131 -22.55 4.58 4.49
CA LEU A 131 -21.31 4.85 5.21
C LEU A 131 -21.52 4.76 6.73
N GLY A 132 -22.64 5.28 7.24
CA GLY A 132 -23.03 5.14 8.64
C GLY A 132 -23.16 3.69 9.08
N GLY A 133 -23.90 2.87 8.31
CA GLY A 133 -24.02 1.43 8.57
C GLY A 133 -22.68 0.71 8.53
N LEU A 134 -21.81 1.09 7.60
CA LEU A 134 -20.50 0.49 7.42
C LEU A 134 -19.56 0.84 8.58
N LEU A 135 -19.57 2.09 9.07
CA LEU A 135 -18.79 2.54 10.22
C LEU A 135 -19.26 1.88 11.53
N ILE A 136 -20.58 1.72 11.72
CA ILE A 136 -21.16 1.03 12.89
C ILE A 136 -20.63 -0.41 13.00
N VAL A 137 -20.38 -1.07 11.87
CA VAL A 137 -19.83 -2.43 11.83
C VAL A 137 -18.31 -2.42 11.90
N ALA A 138 -17.64 -1.52 11.17
CA ALA A 138 -16.19 -1.49 11.05
C ALA A 138 -15.51 -1.10 12.37
N ILE A 139 -16.06 -0.16 13.14
CA ILE A 139 -15.45 0.32 14.40
C ILE A 139 -15.32 -0.81 15.43
N PRO A 140 -16.37 -1.58 15.78
CA PRO A 140 -16.25 -2.71 16.68
C PRO A 140 -15.26 -3.77 16.21
N ILE A 141 -15.21 -4.05 14.90
CA ILE A 141 -14.29 -5.05 14.34
C ILE A 141 -12.84 -4.56 14.41
N ALA A 142 -12.58 -3.30 14.08
CA ALA A 142 -11.25 -2.71 14.23
C ALA A 142 -10.81 -2.71 15.71
N PHE A 143 -11.73 -2.43 16.63
CA PHE A 143 -11.47 -2.48 18.06
C PHE A 143 -11.14 -3.90 18.54
N ILE A 144 -11.92 -4.91 18.15
CA ILE A 144 -11.63 -6.31 18.46
C ILE A 144 -10.27 -6.72 17.88
N GLY A 145 -9.97 -6.32 16.64
CA GLY A 145 -8.67 -6.50 16.00
C GLY A 145 -7.50 -5.90 16.79
N ALA A 146 -7.70 -4.71 17.36
CA ALA A 146 -6.68 -4.01 18.14
C ALA A 146 -6.35 -4.74 19.46
N VAL A 147 -7.36 -5.35 20.09
CA VAL A 147 -7.23 -6.03 21.40
C VAL A 147 -6.85 -7.51 21.26
N LEU A 148 -6.95 -8.07 20.06
CA LEU A 148 -6.58 -9.47 19.82
C LEU A 148 -5.10 -9.73 20.13
N PRO A 149 -4.78 -10.79 20.89
CA PRO A 149 -3.41 -11.19 21.14
C PRO A 149 -2.73 -11.57 19.83
N ASP A 150 -1.42 -11.37 19.76
CA ASP A 150 -0.65 -11.76 18.59
C ASP A 150 -0.66 -13.28 18.41
N PHE A 151 -1.20 -13.71 17.26
CA PHE A 151 -1.07 -15.09 16.85
C PHE A 151 0.37 -15.38 16.40
N SER A 152 0.80 -16.64 16.56
CA SER A 152 2.13 -17.11 16.15
C SER A 152 2.45 -16.88 14.67
N ARG A 153 1.41 -16.76 13.83
CA ARG A 153 1.52 -16.46 12.41
C ARG A 153 0.98 -15.06 12.15
N SER A 154 1.87 -14.13 11.79
CA SER A 154 1.54 -12.72 11.54
C SER A 154 0.44 -12.52 10.49
N TRP A 155 0.39 -13.36 9.45
CA TRP A 155 -0.66 -13.25 8.42
C TRP A 155 -2.08 -13.39 8.97
N ILE A 156 -2.27 -14.07 10.11
CA ILE A 156 -3.58 -14.18 10.76
C ILE A 156 -4.00 -12.82 11.31
N ASN A 157 -3.09 -12.09 11.95
CA ASN A 157 -3.36 -10.77 12.52
C ASN A 157 -3.72 -9.76 11.42
N TYR A 158 -2.99 -9.79 10.29
CA TYR A 158 -3.07 -8.75 9.27
C TYR A 158 -3.97 -9.05 8.06
N TYR A 159 -4.23 -10.33 7.75
CA TYR A 159 -5.06 -10.72 6.59
C TYR A 159 -6.19 -11.65 7.00
N GLY A 160 -5.89 -12.70 7.77
CA GLY A 160 -6.85 -13.72 8.15
C GLY A 160 -8.02 -13.14 8.96
N TYR A 161 -7.72 -12.37 10.00
CA TYR A 161 -8.73 -11.74 10.84
C TYR A 161 -9.56 -10.68 10.09
N PRO A 162 -8.97 -9.67 9.42
CA PRO A 162 -9.75 -8.66 8.70
C PRO A 162 -10.69 -9.24 7.64
N ILE A 163 -10.19 -10.17 6.81
CA ILE A 163 -10.99 -10.80 5.75
C ILE A 163 -12.04 -11.73 6.36
N GLY A 164 -11.65 -12.53 7.36
CA GLY A 164 -12.56 -13.45 8.05
C GLY A 164 -13.72 -12.72 8.72
N ALA A 165 -13.44 -11.62 9.42
CA ALA A 165 -14.47 -10.78 10.05
C ALA A 165 -15.42 -10.18 9.01
N MET A 166 -14.90 -9.70 7.88
CA MET A 166 -15.73 -9.18 6.79
C MET A 166 -16.66 -10.27 6.22
N ILE A 167 -16.14 -11.47 5.92
CA ILE A 167 -16.94 -12.60 5.42
C ILE A 167 -18.02 -12.99 6.46
N LEU A 168 -17.64 -13.08 7.73
CA LEU A 168 -18.53 -13.46 8.83
C LEU A 168 -19.72 -12.50 8.95
N VAL A 169 -19.54 -11.21 8.65
CA VAL A 169 -20.65 -10.24 8.66
C VAL A 169 -21.43 -10.24 7.34
N LEU A 170 -20.75 -10.23 6.19
CA LEU A 170 -21.41 -10.08 4.90
C LEU A 170 -22.25 -11.30 4.52
N VAL A 171 -21.80 -12.51 4.83
CA VAL A 171 -22.53 -13.74 4.47
C VAL A 171 -23.89 -13.83 5.15
N PRO A 172 -24.02 -13.68 6.49
CA PRO A 172 -25.33 -13.63 7.15
C PRO A 172 -26.20 -12.49 6.65
N MET A 173 -25.64 -11.30 6.43
CA MET A 173 -26.40 -10.15 5.92
C MET A 173 -27.02 -10.45 4.55
N PHE A 174 -26.25 -11.08 3.66
CA PHE A 174 -26.71 -11.52 2.34
C PHE A 174 -27.81 -12.60 2.44
N LEU A 175 -27.62 -13.61 3.30
CA LEU A 175 -28.60 -14.68 3.50
C LEU A 175 -29.94 -14.14 4.05
N ILE A 176 -29.90 -13.19 4.99
CA ILE A 176 -31.10 -12.55 5.56
C ILE A 176 -31.80 -11.69 4.50
N SER A 177 -31.04 -10.94 3.70
CA SER A 177 -31.57 -10.09 2.63
C SER A 177 -32.33 -10.90 1.58
N ASN A 178 -31.74 -12.04 1.15
CA ASN A 178 -32.38 -12.90 0.15
C ASN A 178 -33.68 -13.52 0.64
N ARG A 179 -33.77 -13.91 1.91
CA ARG A 179 -35.01 -14.44 2.51
C ARG A 179 -36.16 -13.44 2.51
N LYS A 180 -35.87 -12.16 2.76
CA LYS A 180 -36.90 -11.11 2.74
C LYS A 180 -37.47 -10.88 1.34
N LYS A 181 -36.63 -10.97 0.30
CA LYS A 181 -37.08 -10.86 -1.10
C LYS A 181 -37.96 -12.01 -1.57
N THR A 182 -37.82 -13.20 -0.98
CA THR A 182 -38.67 -14.36 -1.34
C THR A 182 -40.02 -14.35 -0.61
N ALA A 183 -40.15 -13.54 0.44
CA ALA A 183 -41.35 -13.44 1.26
C ALA A 183 -42.25 -12.24 0.91
N SER A 184 -41.79 -11.32 0.05
CA SER A 184 -42.57 -10.21 -0.52
C SER A 184 -43.04 -10.55 -1.94
#